data_AF-A0A7V4KBL6-F1
#
_entry.id   AF-A0A7V4KBL6-F1
#
_cell.length_a   1.000
_cell.length_b   1.000
_cell.length_c   1.000
_cell.angle_alpha   90.00
_cell.angle_beta   90.00
_cell.angle_gamma   90.00
#
_symmetry.space_group_name_H-M   'P 1'
#
loop_
_entity.id
_entity.type
_entity.pdbx_description
1 polymer ?
#
loop_
_entity_poly.entity_id
_entity_poly.type
_entity_poly.pdbx_seq_one_letter_code
_entity_poly.pdbx_strand_id
1 'polypeptide(L)'
;MFDMGNKTVIYLLILIVLFFLITDVITLIFRSPNFTVEYYNSDVLVGYSEFATITTVSGLKFKSEKKKEEYITTYNQTSLDTFRKYFSEVSKDIGKNIEVLDFKSNIKNNGNILEITETVVLKGIVQSENDTYILDMGQIRMNSVANSTFKVHLPEDARVESIEPTPTKNLGTLIIWSGEDIKTFPRIGYKRLSLQDYQKEGE
;
A
#
# COMPACT_ATOMS: atom_id res chain seq x y z
N MET A 1 16.95 -30.14 24.58
CA MET A 1 15.91 -29.28 25.20
C MET A 1 15.68 -28.12 24.24
N PHE A 2 14.42 -27.87 23.88
CA PHE A 2 14.00 -27.44 22.55
C PHE A 2 14.53 -26.09 22.04
N ASP A 3 14.85 -26.14 20.76
CA ASP A 3 15.40 -25.17 19.81
C ASP A 3 14.72 -23.78 19.82
N MET A 4 15.54 -22.74 20.02
CA MET A 4 15.19 -21.32 19.96
C MET A 4 15.59 -20.67 18.61
N GLY A 5 15.91 -21.44 17.58
CA GLY A 5 16.46 -20.95 16.31
C GLY A 5 15.47 -20.69 15.16
N ASN A 6 14.20 -21.09 15.25
CA ASN A 6 13.35 -21.19 14.06
C ASN A 6 12.01 -20.42 14.09
N LYS A 7 11.67 -19.74 15.19
CA LYS A 7 10.37 -19.04 15.29
C LYS A 7 10.36 -17.64 14.67
N THR A 8 11.52 -16.98 14.59
CA THR A 8 11.63 -15.65 13.98
C THR A 8 11.59 -15.71 12.45
N VAL A 9 12.04 -16.82 11.85
CA VAL A 9 12.16 -17.00 10.38
C VAL A 9 10.80 -17.23 9.71
N ILE A 10 9.80 -17.74 10.43
CA ILE A 10 8.48 -18.09 9.84
C ILE A 10 7.59 -16.87 9.66
N TYR A 11 7.77 -15.82 10.46
CA TYR A 11 7.02 -14.59 10.24
C TYR A 11 7.46 -13.91 8.92
N LEU A 12 8.69 -14.12 8.45
CA LEU A 12 9.43 -13.23 7.54
C LEU A 12 9.05 -13.22 6.05
N LEU A 13 8.05 -14.00 5.62
CA LEU A 13 7.90 -14.34 4.20
C LEU A 13 6.65 -13.76 3.53
N ILE A 14 5.88 -12.92 4.21
CA ILE A 14 4.58 -12.49 3.69
C ILE A 14 4.40 -10.98 3.85
N LEU A 15 4.42 -10.26 2.74
CA LEU A 15 3.28 -9.50 2.20
C LEU A 15 3.72 -8.48 1.16
N ILE A 16 2.98 -8.46 0.06
CA ILE A 16 3.22 -7.59 -1.08
C ILE A 16 2.49 -6.24 -0.90
N VAL A 17 1.52 -6.13 0.00
CA VAL A 17 0.96 -4.83 0.41
C VAL A 17 2.00 -4.03 1.19
N LEU A 18 2.91 -4.72 1.87
CA LEU A 18 4.05 -4.10 2.55
C LEU A 18 5.20 -3.74 1.60
N PHE A 19 5.11 -4.03 0.29
CA PHE A 19 6.10 -3.51 -0.66
C PHE A 19 6.05 -1.99 -0.81
N PHE A 20 4.98 -1.35 -0.33
CA PHE A 20 4.93 0.10 -0.15
C PHE A 20 5.81 0.60 0.98
N LEU A 21 6.26 -0.27 1.88
CA LEU A 21 6.70 0.15 3.20
C LEU A 21 8.17 -0.11 3.51
N ILE A 22 8.79 -1.18 3.02
CA ILE A 22 10.12 -1.50 3.53
C ILE A 22 11.00 -2.23 2.52
N THR A 23 11.63 -1.47 1.62
CA THR A 23 12.87 -1.91 0.96
C THR A 23 13.96 -2.28 1.98
N ASP A 24 13.89 -1.78 3.22
CA ASP A 24 14.86 -2.07 4.29
C ASP A 24 14.68 -3.42 5.02
N VAL A 25 13.47 -3.90 5.34
CA VAL A 25 13.32 -5.11 6.18
C VAL A 25 13.65 -6.40 5.42
N ILE A 26 13.36 -6.45 4.11
CA ILE A 26 13.73 -7.59 3.27
C ILE A 26 15.25 -7.61 2.99
N THR A 27 15.88 -6.44 2.80
CA THR A 27 17.32 -6.34 2.52
C THR A 27 18.18 -6.52 3.77
N LEU A 28 17.71 -6.12 4.97
CA LEU A 28 18.43 -6.31 6.23
C LEU A 28 18.63 -7.80 6.58
N ILE A 29 17.74 -8.67 6.12
CA ILE A 29 17.72 -10.10 6.49
C ILE A 29 18.19 -10.98 5.33
N PHE A 30 17.87 -10.62 4.09
CA PHE A 30 18.37 -11.28 2.91
C PHE A 30 19.32 -10.33 2.18
N ARG A 31 20.63 -10.58 2.29
CA ARG A 31 21.70 -9.89 1.52
C ARG A 31 21.43 -9.80 0.01
N SER A 32 20.46 -10.54 -0.52
CA SER A 32 19.80 -10.26 -1.80
C SER A 32 18.35 -10.77 -1.76
N PRO A 33 17.34 -10.02 -2.22
CA PRO A 33 15.96 -10.52 -2.31
C PRO A 33 15.88 -11.72 -3.27
N ASN A 34 15.00 -12.69 -2.98
CA ASN A 34 14.82 -13.91 -3.79
C ASN A 34 13.99 -13.68 -5.07
N PHE A 35 13.45 -12.47 -5.23
CA PHE A 35 12.67 -12.03 -6.37
C PHE A 35 12.89 -10.54 -6.64
N THR A 36 12.51 -10.11 -7.84
CA THR A 36 12.37 -8.70 -8.23
C THR A 36 10.89 -8.36 -8.37
N VAL A 37 10.53 -7.12 -8.02
CA VAL A 37 9.20 -6.59 -8.33
C VAL A 37 9.26 -6.02 -9.73
N GLU A 38 8.54 -6.63 -10.66
CA GLU A 38 8.52 -6.22 -12.07
C GLU A 38 7.52 -5.08 -12.29
N TYR A 39 6.41 -5.10 -11.54
CA TYR A 39 5.38 -4.07 -11.53
C TYR A 39 4.55 -4.15 -10.25
N TYR A 40 3.88 -3.05 -9.92
CA TYR A 40 2.67 -3.06 -9.11
C TYR A 40 1.66 -2.03 -9.61
N ASN A 41 0.40 -2.29 -9.37
CA ASN A 41 -0.68 -1.33 -9.60
C ASN A 41 -1.49 -1.25 -8.32
N SER A 42 -1.58 -0.06 -7.74
CA SER A 42 -2.38 0.16 -6.53
C SER A 42 -3.48 1.17 -6.73
N ASP A 43 -4.63 0.81 -6.22
CA ASP A 43 -5.84 1.61 -6.21
C ASP A 43 -6.26 1.79 -4.75
N VAL A 44 -6.16 3.02 -4.28
CA VAL A 44 -6.57 3.47 -2.96
C VAL A 44 -7.92 4.16 -3.11
N LEU A 45 -8.94 3.61 -2.46
CA LEU A 45 -10.26 4.20 -2.38
C LEU A 45 -10.45 4.82 -1.00
N VAL A 46 -10.76 6.12 -0.97
CA VAL A 46 -11.01 6.86 0.27
C VAL A 46 -12.39 7.53 0.25
N GLY A 47 -12.96 7.68 1.44
CA GLY A 47 -14.21 8.39 1.66
C GLY A 47 -14.02 9.62 2.55
N TYR A 48 -15.13 10.15 3.06
CA TYR A 48 -15.15 11.11 4.16
C TYR A 48 -15.21 10.40 5.51
N SER A 49 -14.29 9.46 5.72
CA SER A 49 -14.22 8.63 6.93
C SER A 49 -12.77 8.28 7.23
N GLU A 50 -12.50 7.77 8.42
CA GLU A 50 -11.17 7.29 8.82
C GLU A 50 -10.69 6.02 8.08
N PHE A 51 -11.54 5.46 7.20
CA PHE A 51 -11.31 4.22 6.50
C PHE A 51 -10.83 4.44 5.07
N ALA A 52 -9.95 3.55 4.62
CA ALA A 52 -9.53 3.46 3.25
C ALA A 52 -9.35 1.99 2.84
N THR A 53 -9.64 1.70 1.58
CA THR A 53 -9.39 0.39 0.99
C THR A 53 -8.26 0.52 -0.01
N ILE A 54 -7.22 -0.28 0.15
CA ILE A 54 -6.08 -0.34 -0.78
C ILE A 54 -6.13 -1.69 -1.45
N THR A 55 -6.23 -1.70 -2.78
CA THR A 55 -6.05 -2.90 -3.60
C THR A 55 -4.77 -2.79 -4.39
N THR A 56 -3.91 -3.79 -4.28
CA THR A 56 -2.61 -3.84 -4.93
C THR A 56 -2.48 -5.12 -5.74
N VAL A 57 -2.08 -4.99 -7.00
CA VAL A 57 -1.69 -6.11 -7.84
C VAL A 57 -0.21 -5.98 -8.14
N SER A 58 0.60 -6.96 -7.74
CA SER A 58 2.05 -6.94 -7.99
C SER A 58 2.52 -8.17 -8.73
N GLY A 59 3.45 -7.97 -9.66
CA GLY A 59 4.14 -9.03 -10.38
C GLY A 59 5.53 -9.27 -9.81
N LEU A 60 5.77 -10.46 -9.28
CA LEU A 60 7.07 -10.88 -8.76
C LEU A 60 7.77 -11.86 -9.70
N LYS A 61 9.04 -11.62 -9.97
CA LYS A 61 9.90 -12.53 -10.73
C LYS A 61 10.95 -13.15 -9.81
N PHE A 62 10.87 -14.46 -9.62
CA PHE A 62 11.77 -15.18 -8.72
C PHE A 62 13.06 -15.61 -9.42
N LYS A 63 14.15 -15.70 -8.65
CA LYS A 63 15.45 -16.19 -9.13
C LYS A 63 15.42 -17.67 -9.53
N SER A 64 14.52 -18.46 -8.95
CA SER A 64 14.32 -19.87 -9.27
C SER A 64 12.91 -20.34 -8.91
N GLU A 65 12.45 -21.42 -9.56
CA GLU A 65 11.14 -22.00 -9.31
C GLU A 65 10.98 -22.48 -7.85
N LYS A 66 12.02 -23.11 -7.31
CA LYS A 66 12.07 -23.51 -5.89
C LYS A 66 11.78 -22.34 -4.95
N LYS A 67 12.34 -21.15 -5.22
CA LYS A 67 12.10 -19.95 -4.40
C LYS A 67 10.68 -19.41 -4.55
N LYS A 68 10.08 -19.54 -5.73
CA LYS A 68 8.68 -19.21 -5.97
C LYS A 68 7.75 -20.12 -5.15
N GLU A 69 8.00 -21.42 -5.15
CA GLU A 69 7.20 -22.41 -4.40
C GLU A 69 7.33 -22.24 -2.87
N GLU A 70 8.55 -22.01 -2.37
CA GLU A 70 8.79 -21.67 -0.96
C GLU A 70 8.00 -20.42 -0.53
N TYR A 71 7.98 -19.40 -1.39
CA TYR A 71 7.21 -18.18 -1.16
C TYR A 71 5.70 -18.44 -1.12
N ILE A 72 5.15 -19.10 -2.14
CA ILE A 72 3.71 -19.41 -2.22
C ILE A 72 3.24 -20.21 -0.99
N THR A 73 4.03 -21.21 -0.59
CA THR A 73 3.72 -22.05 0.57
C THR A 73 3.62 -21.21 1.84
N THR A 74 4.59 -20.32 2.05
CA THR A 74 4.63 -19.50 3.25
C THR A 74 3.55 -18.42 3.22
N TYR A 75 3.31 -17.83 2.06
CA TYR A 75 2.25 -16.85 1.82
C TYR A 75 0.86 -17.43 2.13
N ASN A 76 0.58 -18.67 1.71
CA ASN A 76 -0.70 -19.31 2.00
C ASN A 76 -0.86 -19.70 3.47
N GLN A 77 0.24 -19.82 4.22
CA GLN A 77 0.23 -20.17 5.64
C GLN A 77 0.10 -18.95 6.57
N THR A 78 0.32 -17.74 6.06
CA THR A 78 0.20 -16.54 6.88
C THR A 78 -1.24 -16.19 7.16
N SER A 79 -1.52 -16.06 8.46
CA SER A 79 -2.80 -15.61 8.97
C SER A 79 -2.94 -14.09 8.94
N LEU A 80 -4.19 -13.62 8.93
CA LEU A 80 -4.56 -12.22 9.17
C LEU A 80 -3.89 -11.63 10.44
N ASP A 81 -3.74 -12.42 11.49
CA ASP A 81 -3.12 -11.97 12.75
C ASP A 81 -1.63 -11.67 12.60
N THR A 82 -0.94 -12.43 11.75
CA THR A 82 0.45 -12.13 11.39
C THR A 82 0.52 -10.81 10.64
N PHE A 83 -0.41 -10.57 9.72
CA PHE A 83 -0.49 -9.31 8.99
C PHE A 83 -0.77 -8.11 9.90
N ARG A 84 -1.71 -8.25 10.84
CA ARG A 84 -2.01 -7.23 11.86
C ARG A 84 -0.80 -6.90 12.72
N LYS A 85 -0.05 -7.91 13.16
CA LYS A 85 1.19 -7.70 13.93
C LYS A 85 2.22 -6.90 13.14
N TYR A 86 2.38 -7.21 11.85
CA TYR A 86 3.30 -6.46 10.98
C TYR A 86 2.92 -5.00 10.81
N PHE A 87 1.65 -4.75 10.49
CA PHE A 87 1.15 -3.38 10.36
C PHE A 87 1.25 -2.60 11.68
N SER A 88 1.11 -3.28 12.82
CA SER A 88 1.29 -2.65 14.13
C SER A 88 2.73 -2.17 14.37
N GLU A 89 3.74 -2.91 13.90
CA GLU A 89 5.14 -2.46 14.00
C GLU A 89 5.42 -1.28 13.07
N VAL A 90 4.95 -1.36 11.82
CA VAL A 90 5.03 -0.22 10.88
C VAL A 90 4.38 1.03 11.45
N SER A 91 3.18 0.88 12.04
CA SER A 91 2.42 1.98 12.65
C SER A 91 3.23 2.70 13.74
N LYS A 92 3.98 1.94 14.56
CA LYS A 92 4.88 2.51 15.57
C LYS A 92 6.03 3.27 14.92
N ASP A 93 6.65 2.70 13.89
CA ASP A 93 7.80 3.31 13.20
C ASP A 93 7.45 4.64 12.51
N ILE A 94 6.25 4.72 11.91
CA ILE A 94 5.77 5.95 11.26
C ILE A 94 5.10 6.94 12.24
N GLY A 95 4.95 6.56 13.50
CA GLY A 95 4.28 7.37 14.52
C GLY A 95 2.80 7.62 14.27
N LYS A 96 2.12 6.74 13.53
CA LYS A 96 0.67 6.84 13.24
C LYS A 96 -0.05 5.59 13.71
N ASN A 97 -1.23 5.76 14.28
CA ASN A 97 -2.07 4.63 14.69
C ASN A 97 -2.89 4.12 13.49
N ILE A 98 -2.37 3.10 12.79
CA ILE A 98 -3.06 2.45 11.66
C ILE A 98 -3.53 1.07 12.10
N GLU A 99 -4.82 0.79 11.90
CA GLU A 99 -5.42 -0.50 12.22
C GLU A 99 -5.84 -1.23 10.94
N VAL A 100 -5.47 -2.51 10.82
CA VAL A 100 -5.91 -3.39 9.74
C VAL A 100 -7.22 -4.07 10.12
N LEU A 101 -8.31 -3.64 9.47
CA LEU A 101 -9.65 -4.16 9.72
C LEU A 101 -9.91 -5.47 8.97
N ASP A 102 -9.60 -5.49 7.68
CA ASP A 102 -9.78 -6.64 6.79
C ASP A 102 -8.57 -6.79 5.85
N PHE A 103 -8.30 -8.02 5.45
CA PHE A 103 -7.27 -8.34 4.47
C PHE A 103 -7.66 -9.58 3.69
N LYS A 104 -7.59 -9.46 2.37
CA LYS A 104 -7.81 -10.55 1.42
C LYS A 104 -6.66 -10.59 0.46
N SER A 105 -6.30 -11.79 0.04
CA SER A 105 -5.29 -11.94 -0.98
C SER A 105 -5.52 -13.13 -1.88
N ASN A 106 -5.02 -13.02 -3.09
CA ASN A 106 -5.09 -14.04 -4.11
C ASN A 106 -3.75 -14.10 -4.85
N ILE A 107 -3.34 -15.31 -5.20
CA ILE A 107 -2.12 -15.55 -5.97
C ILE A 107 -2.50 -16.16 -7.30
N LYS A 108 -1.92 -15.65 -8.38
CA LYS A 108 -2.00 -16.22 -9.73
C LYS A 108 -0.59 -16.48 -10.26
N ASN A 109 -0.33 -17.71 -10.67
CA ASN A 109 0.95 -18.07 -11.27
C ASN A 109 0.85 -17.93 -12.79
N ASN A 110 1.42 -16.86 -13.34
CA ASN A 110 1.41 -16.55 -14.77
C ASN A 110 2.75 -16.97 -15.42
N GLY A 111 3.18 -18.21 -15.17
CA GLY A 111 4.44 -18.76 -15.66
C GLY A 111 5.66 -18.17 -14.94
N ASN A 112 6.30 -17.18 -15.56
CA ASN A 112 7.53 -16.56 -15.06
C ASN A 112 7.28 -15.43 -14.04
N ILE A 113 6.05 -14.92 -13.96
CA ILE A 113 5.65 -13.90 -13.00
C ILE A 113 4.60 -14.49 -12.08
N LEU A 114 4.84 -14.36 -10.78
CA LEU A 114 3.83 -14.61 -9.75
C LEU A 114 3.08 -13.31 -9.51
N GLU A 115 1.81 -13.28 -9.88
CA GLU A 115 0.94 -12.14 -9.63
C GLU A 115 0.23 -12.32 -8.29
N ILE A 116 0.30 -11.31 -7.44
CA ILE A 116 -0.38 -11.31 -6.15
C ILE A 116 -1.30 -10.11 -6.11
N THR A 117 -2.58 -10.38 -5.86
CA THR A 117 -3.58 -9.36 -5.60
C THR A 117 -3.89 -9.35 -4.12
N GLU A 118 -3.79 -8.19 -3.49
CA GLU A 118 -4.11 -8.01 -2.10
C GLU A 118 -5.06 -6.83 -1.94
N THR A 119 -6.05 -6.97 -1.09
CA THR A 119 -6.98 -5.91 -0.71
C THR A 119 -6.95 -5.79 0.81
N VAL A 120 -6.58 -4.61 1.29
CA VAL A 120 -6.57 -4.28 2.73
C VAL A 120 -7.54 -3.14 3.01
N VAL A 121 -8.26 -3.26 4.13
CA VAL A 121 -9.06 -2.16 4.69
C VAL A 121 -8.33 -1.64 5.91
N LEU A 122 -7.93 -0.36 5.85
CA LEU A 122 -7.19 0.32 6.89
C LEU A 122 -8.07 1.37 7.57
N LYS A 123 -7.89 1.53 8.88
CA LYS A 123 -8.40 2.65 9.67
C LYS A 123 -7.23 3.51 10.13
N GLY A 124 -7.43 4.84 10.11
CA GLY A 124 -6.48 5.81 10.65
C GLY A 124 -5.53 6.44 9.62
N ILE A 125 -5.63 6.05 8.34
CA ILE A 125 -4.85 6.68 7.26
C ILE A 125 -5.54 7.92 6.67
N VAL A 126 -6.83 8.11 6.94
CA VAL A 126 -7.57 9.33 6.65
C VAL A 126 -7.92 9.99 7.99
N GLN A 127 -7.58 11.26 8.14
CA GLN A 127 -7.83 12.04 9.36
C GLN A 127 -8.67 13.27 9.02
N SER A 128 -9.59 13.64 9.90
CA SER A 128 -10.39 14.86 9.73
C SER A 128 -9.80 15.98 10.58
N GLU A 129 -9.44 17.09 9.93
CA GLU A 129 -8.89 18.29 10.54
C GLU A 129 -9.57 19.53 9.95
N ASN A 130 -10.30 20.30 10.77
CA ASN A 130 -10.91 21.58 10.37
C ASN A 130 -11.65 21.52 9.02
N ASP A 131 -12.64 20.62 8.92
CA ASP A 131 -13.44 20.33 7.71
C ASP A 131 -12.63 19.80 6.51
N THR A 132 -11.36 19.44 6.71
CA THR A 132 -10.48 18.82 5.71
C THR A 132 -10.26 17.36 6.05
N TYR A 133 -10.25 16.50 5.04
CA TYR A 133 -9.83 15.12 5.14
C TYR A 133 -8.40 15.01 4.61
N ILE A 134 -7.54 14.37 5.38
CA ILE A 134 -6.12 14.22 5.07
C ILE A 134 -5.83 12.72 4.98
N LEU A 135 -5.60 12.25 3.75
CA LEU A 135 -5.02 10.94 3.51
C LEU A 135 -3.50 11.05 3.69
N ASP A 136 -2.94 10.32 4.65
CA ASP A 136 -1.50 10.35 4.94
C ASP A 136 -1.05 9.16 5.79
N MET A 137 0.01 8.47 5.34
CA MET A 137 0.70 7.42 6.10
C MET A 137 2.12 7.83 6.53
N GLY A 138 2.46 9.12 6.44
CA GLY A 138 3.80 9.64 6.73
C GLY A 138 4.73 9.54 5.51
N GLN A 139 6.00 9.88 5.70
CA GLN A 139 7.03 9.86 4.65
C GLN A 139 7.54 8.44 4.35
N ILE A 140 6.62 7.49 4.21
CA ILE A 140 6.91 6.12 3.82
C ILE A 140 7.48 6.14 2.41
N ARG A 141 8.66 5.56 2.22
CA ARG A 141 9.26 5.38 0.91
C ARG A 141 8.60 4.23 0.18
N MET A 142 8.12 4.51 -1.03
CA MET A 142 7.51 3.50 -1.89
C MET A 142 8.57 2.91 -2.83
N ASN A 143 8.37 1.66 -3.25
CA ASN A 143 9.23 1.07 -4.26
C ASN A 143 9.01 1.76 -5.62
N SER A 144 10.05 2.37 -6.15
CA SER A 144 10.00 3.12 -7.39
C SER A 144 10.35 2.18 -8.55
N VAL A 145 9.33 1.67 -9.25
CA VAL A 145 9.48 0.65 -10.30
C VAL A 145 8.82 1.18 -11.56
N ALA A 146 9.57 1.28 -12.66
CA ALA A 146 9.15 1.95 -13.90
C ALA A 146 7.76 1.55 -14.43
N ASN A 147 7.40 0.27 -14.32
CA ASN A 147 6.13 -0.26 -14.80
C ASN A 147 5.00 -0.27 -13.75
N SER A 148 5.03 0.67 -12.80
CA SER A 148 4.09 0.68 -11.67
C SER A 148 3.21 1.91 -11.65
N THR A 149 2.03 1.76 -11.06
CA THR A 149 1.09 2.87 -10.85
C THR A 149 0.54 2.87 -9.43
N PHE A 150 0.36 4.07 -8.89
CA PHE A 150 -0.32 4.30 -7.64
C PHE A 150 -1.44 5.33 -7.87
N LYS A 151 -2.67 4.93 -7.54
CA LYS A 151 -3.87 5.71 -7.83
C LYS A 151 -4.64 5.93 -6.54
N VAL A 152 -5.07 7.16 -6.34
CA VAL A 152 -5.99 7.53 -5.26
C VAL A 152 -7.29 8.00 -5.88
N HIS A 153 -8.37 7.35 -5.47
CA HIS A 153 -9.75 7.66 -5.82
C HIS A 153 -10.40 8.37 -4.64
N LEU A 154 -10.64 9.66 -4.79
CA LEU A 154 -11.40 10.51 -3.88
C LEU A 154 -12.90 10.40 -4.19
N PRO A 155 -13.78 10.80 -3.24
CA PRO A 155 -15.21 10.93 -3.50
C PRO A 155 -15.50 11.87 -4.68
N GLU A 156 -16.62 11.64 -5.40
CA GLU A 156 -16.99 12.43 -6.58
C GLU A 156 -17.19 13.92 -6.31
N ASP A 157 -17.66 14.26 -5.09
CA ASP A 157 -17.88 15.62 -4.62
C ASP A 157 -16.66 16.20 -3.87
N ALA A 158 -15.47 15.61 -4.03
CA ALA A 158 -14.26 16.06 -3.36
C ALA A 158 -13.56 17.17 -4.14
N ARG A 159 -13.20 18.25 -3.43
CA ARG A 159 -12.23 19.25 -3.89
C ARG A 159 -10.88 18.99 -3.24
N VAL A 160 -9.86 18.83 -4.06
CA VAL A 160 -8.48 18.74 -3.61
C VAL A 160 -7.99 20.12 -3.15
N GLU A 161 -7.43 20.20 -1.94
CA GLU A 161 -6.81 21.40 -1.40
C GLU A 161 -5.28 21.32 -1.45
N SER A 162 -4.70 20.12 -1.28
CA SER A 162 -3.25 19.91 -1.34
C SER A 162 -2.89 18.49 -1.76
N ILE A 163 -1.80 18.32 -2.52
CA ILE A 163 -1.24 17.01 -2.87
C ILE A 163 0.30 17.07 -2.78
N GLU A 164 0.90 16.15 -2.04
CA GLU A 164 2.35 15.95 -1.99
C GLU A 164 2.68 14.45 -1.92
N PRO A 165 3.67 13.92 -2.67
CA PRO A 165 4.44 14.62 -3.71
C PRO A 165 3.59 14.92 -4.95
N THR A 166 4.08 15.79 -5.84
CA THR A 166 3.37 16.13 -7.08
C THR A 166 3.01 14.87 -7.88
N PRO A 167 1.73 14.68 -8.26
CA PRO A 167 1.31 13.51 -9.03
C PRO A 167 1.77 13.60 -10.48
N THR A 168 1.97 12.45 -11.12
CA THR A 168 2.17 12.35 -12.56
C THR A 168 0.93 12.84 -13.32
N LYS A 169 -0.27 12.59 -12.77
CA LYS A 169 -1.53 13.08 -13.34
C LYS A 169 -2.57 13.40 -12.24
N ASN A 170 -3.23 14.54 -12.35
CA ASN A 170 -4.36 14.91 -11.51
C ASN A 170 -5.60 15.09 -12.39
N LEU A 171 -6.64 14.29 -12.15
CA LEU A 171 -7.90 14.29 -12.87
C LEU A 171 -9.07 14.72 -11.96
N GLY A 172 -8.80 15.53 -10.94
CA GLY A 172 -9.77 15.95 -9.93
C GLY A 172 -9.88 14.90 -8.83
N THR A 173 -10.80 13.94 -9.00
CA THR A 173 -11.08 12.89 -8.01
C THR A 173 -10.21 11.65 -8.18
N LEU A 174 -9.48 11.55 -9.30
CA LEU A 174 -8.48 10.51 -9.53
C LEU A 174 -7.08 11.12 -9.64
N ILE A 175 -6.20 10.74 -8.73
CA ILE A 175 -4.82 11.22 -8.66
C ILE A 175 -3.87 10.04 -8.90
N ILE A 176 -2.89 10.21 -9.78
CA ILE A 176 -2.05 9.13 -10.29
C ILE A 176 -0.57 9.50 -10.18
N TRP A 177 0.22 8.58 -9.64
CA TRP A 177 1.68 8.55 -9.72
C TRP A 177 2.11 7.31 -10.50
N SER A 178 3.13 7.45 -11.35
CA SER A 178 3.61 6.37 -12.21
C SER A 178 5.12 6.24 -12.17
N GLY A 179 5.60 5.00 -12.26
CA GLY A 179 7.01 4.69 -12.45
C GLY A 179 7.91 5.31 -11.39
N GLU A 180 8.90 6.08 -11.85
CA GLU A 180 9.93 6.65 -10.97
C GLU A 180 9.42 7.79 -10.07
N ASP A 181 8.26 8.38 -10.41
CA ASP A 181 7.64 9.45 -9.63
C ASP A 181 7.03 8.93 -8.31
N ILE A 182 6.86 7.61 -8.18
CA ILE A 182 6.34 6.98 -6.97
C ILE A 182 7.47 6.89 -5.93
N LYS A 183 7.70 7.98 -5.21
CA LYS A 183 8.77 8.12 -4.23
C LYS A 183 8.33 7.84 -2.80
N THR A 184 7.20 8.44 -2.40
CA THR A 184 6.65 8.33 -1.05
C THR A 184 5.15 8.21 -1.09
N PHE A 185 4.56 7.62 -0.04
CA PHE A 185 3.12 7.57 0.10
C PHE A 185 2.57 9.01 0.10
N PRO A 186 1.54 9.31 -0.70
CA PRO A 186 1.10 10.68 -0.86
C PRO A 186 0.32 11.15 0.35
N ARG A 187 0.52 12.43 0.68
CA ARG A 187 -0.32 13.21 1.54
C ARG A 187 -1.30 14.01 0.67
N ILE A 188 -2.58 13.74 0.81
CA ILE A 188 -3.65 14.43 0.07
C ILE A 188 -4.62 15.08 1.07
N GLY A 189 -4.78 16.39 0.96
CA GLY A 189 -5.82 17.14 1.67
C GLY A 189 -6.98 17.42 0.74
N TYR A 190 -8.20 17.08 1.15
CA TYR A 190 -9.41 17.26 0.35
C TYR A 190 -10.63 17.60 1.22
N LYS A 191 -11.61 18.26 0.63
CA LYS A 191 -12.85 18.69 1.30
C LYS A 191 -14.06 18.27 0.49
N ARG A 192 -15.20 18.17 1.18
CA ARG A 192 -16.48 18.01 0.53
C ARG A 192 -16.92 19.34 -0.08
N LEU A 193 -17.24 19.36 -1.37
CA LEU A 193 -17.87 20.50 -2.01
C LEU A 193 -19.26 20.73 -1.38
N SER A 194 -19.50 21.96 -0.94
CA SER A 194 -20.83 22.37 -0.50
C SER A 194 -21.68 22.79 -1.70
N LEU A 195 -23.01 22.77 -1.56
CA LEU A 195 -23.93 23.29 -2.59
C LEU A 195 -23.65 24.76 -2.96
N GLN A 196 -22.96 25.52 -2.10
CA GLN A 196 -22.59 26.91 -2.35
C GLN A 196 -21.33 27.04 -3.24
N ASP A 197 -20.47 26.03 -3.28
CA ASP A 197 -19.28 26.02 -4.14
C ASP A 197 -19.65 25.81 -5.62
N TYR A 198 -20.69 25.01 -5.89
CA TYR A 198 -21.22 24.79 -7.24
C TYR A 198 -21.77 26.05 -7.91
N GLN A 199 -22.21 27.05 -7.13
CA GLN A 199 -22.72 28.32 -7.69
C GLN A 199 -21.60 29.29 -8.09
N LYS A 200 -20.37 29.10 -7.60
CA LYS A 200 -19.23 29.98 -7.92
C LYS A 200 -18.42 29.55 -9.14
N GLU A 201 -18.52 28.29 -9.56
CA GLU A 201 -17.84 27.78 -10.76
C GLU A 201 -18.72 27.89 -12.03
N GLY A 202 -19.97 28.35 -11.90
CA GLY A 202 -20.92 28.55 -12.99
C GLY A 202 -21.06 29.99 -13.51
N GLU A 203 -20.24 30.93 -13.01
CA GLU A 203 -20.09 32.31 -13.52
C GLU A 203 -18.74 32.47 -14.23
#